data_AF-A0A5E4KX99-F1
#
_entry.id   AF-A0A5E4KX99-F1
#
_cell.length_a   1.000
_cell.length_b   1.000
_cell.length_c   1.000
_cell.angle_alpha   90.00
_cell.angle_beta   90.00
_cell.angle_gamma   90.00
#
_symmetry.space_group_name_H-M   'P 1'
#
loop_
_entity.id
_entity.type
_entity.pdbx_description
1 polymer ?
#
loop_
_entity_poly.entity_id
_entity_poly.type
_entity_poly.pdbx_seq_one_letter_code
_entity_poly.pdbx_strand_id
1 'polypeptide(L)'
;MVGVIIKSILLFIILFLPSVAAGQLDENTDTIGNISIIVNDLKGSPIPDAFIQATDPSGKLVFSKTDSKGTAYFENIRKSNFIVKAQGYQDWVAREPIGPGVLMMVLVSEPANTNFHIIDTKRNDVPDAFIIIVDSMGNQVVKQSDAKGKASASVSPGRANITIKAGGYEIFNENSVNMSGNAVNTFVLEPGVNPKTSLLYIFALMVPFILLLIASMLKDTHHNKWYPFTSVAGWIIAFTILIFLAYYNNDYNIYFLDPMLKVSLFVPIAAFLGATSHITMSKLNNLERKLSQEEWRIVYVGYGRRLLMAPYIAVIALFTITEVAQVGNPWAVLFFAYFVGLYTKQIEGTLEEIGKKFLTEKQKNEVMEKDMKTLEIIRWLGVSTGIAARLKDAGIKDIDDLVAIKNIEEEMEKAGIDKDYVIVLKEKAKKLYEMGITHQKITILEDEEINSMRDLIQTGEERHSQIAEKYGINKTMLENFINQTK
;
A
#
# COMPACT_ATOMS: atom_id res chain seq x y z
N MET A 1 -24.03 30.99 12.26
CA MET A 1 -24.08 30.13 11.05
C MET A 1 -25.48 30.02 10.42
N VAL A 2 -26.57 29.99 11.19
CA VAL A 2 -27.95 29.93 10.65
C VAL A 2 -28.35 31.17 9.81
N GLY A 3 -27.81 32.35 10.12
CA GLY A 3 -28.11 33.59 9.39
C GLY A 3 -27.43 33.74 8.01
N VAL A 4 -26.39 32.95 7.71
CA VAL A 4 -25.70 33.01 6.40
C VAL A 4 -26.39 32.08 5.39
N ILE A 5 -26.95 30.96 5.85
CA ILE A 5 -27.68 30.01 4.99
C ILE A 5 -29.03 30.60 4.55
N ILE A 6 -29.73 31.33 5.43
CA ILE A 6 -31.00 31.99 5.05
C ILE A 6 -30.75 33.15 4.08
N LYS A 7 -29.65 33.90 4.21
CA LYS A 7 -29.27 34.94 3.23
C LYS A 7 -28.90 34.35 1.87
N SER A 8 -28.20 33.21 1.82
CA SER A 8 -27.84 32.58 0.55
C SER A 8 -29.02 31.90 -0.15
N ILE A 9 -29.98 31.32 0.59
CA ILE A 9 -31.21 30.77 0.00
C ILE A 9 -32.11 31.88 -0.53
N LEU A 10 -32.22 33.02 0.19
CA LEU A 10 -32.99 34.17 -0.28
C LEU A 10 -32.30 34.87 -1.49
N LEU A 11 -30.97 34.91 -1.54
CA LEU A 11 -30.22 35.46 -2.66
C LEU A 11 -30.27 34.54 -3.90
N PHE A 12 -30.39 33.22 -3.71
CA PHE A 12 -30.56 32.26 -4.82
C PHE A 12 -31.97 32.32 -5.43
N ILE A 13 -33.00 32.57 -4.61
CA ILE A 13 -34.38 32.78 -5.09
C ILE A 13 -34.52 34.12 -5.85
N ILE A 14 -33.70 35.13 -5.53
CA ILE A 14 -33.76 36.46 -6.16
C ILE A 14 -32.86 36.57 -7.42
N LEU A 15 -31.77 35.80 -7.52
CA LEU A 15 -30.82 35.89 -8.65
C LEU A 15 -31.09 34.88 -9.79
N PHE A 16 -31.98 33.91 -9.61
CA PHE A 16 -32.37 32.93 -10.64
C PHE A 16 -33.84 33.01 -11.04
N LEU A 17 -34.48 34.17 -10.85
CA LEU A 17 -35.58 34.55 -11.72
C LEU A 17 -34.93 35.03 -13.03
N PRO A 18 -34.93 34.25 -14.14
CA PRO A 18 -34.83 34.91 -15.43
C PRO A 18 -35.92 35.98 -15.43
N SER A 19 -35.61 37.15 -15.98
CA SER A 19 -36.60 38.15 -16.31
C SER A 19 -37.56 37.54 -17.33
N VAL A 20 -38.48 36.70 -16.85
CA VAL A 20 -39.66 36.29 -17.58
C VAL A 20 -40.41 37.59 -17.66
N ALA A 21 -40.44 38.18 -18.86
CA ALA A 21 -41.57 39.00 -19.22
C ALA A 21 -42.78 38.12 -18.97
N ALA A 22 -43.39 38.27 -17.79
CA ALA A 22 -44.77 37.90 -17.59
C ALA A 22 -45.49 38.75 -18.63
N GLY A 23 -45.70 38.19 -19.82
CA GLY A 23 -46.71 38.70 -20.71
C GLY A 23 -47.94 38.83 -19.83
N GLN A 24 -48.43 40.06 -19.68
CA GLN A 24 -49.71 40.28 -19.01
C GLN A 24 -50.69 39.34 -19.71
N LEU A 25 -51.10 38.29 -19.00
CA LEU A 25 -52.19 37.44 -19.41
C LEU A 25 -53.40 38.36 -19.35
N ASP A 26 -53.83 38.83 -20.52
CA ASP A 26 -55.06 39.59 -20.69
C ASP A 26 -56.20 38.73 -20.13
N GLU A 27 -56.74 39.12 -18.98
CA GLU A 27 -57.66 38.30 -18.18
C GLU A 27 -59.01 38.04 -18.87
N ASN A 28 -59.25 38.66 -20.04
CA ASN A 28 -60.55 38.66 -20.69
C ASN A 28 -60.59 38.15 -22.14
N THR A 29 -59.50 37.58 -22.66
CA THR A 29 -59.56 36.98 -24.00
C THR A 29 -59.54 35.46 -23.91
N ASP A 30 -60.61 34.86 -24.43
CA ASP A 30 -60.81 33.43 -24.68
C ASP A 30 -59.86 32.93 -25.80
N THR A 31 -58.55 33.22 -25.63
CA THR A 31 -57.51 32.95 -26.62
C THR A 31 -57.19 31.47 -26.63
N ILE A 32 -57.43 30.86 -27.80
CA ILE A 32 -56.93 29.53 -28.15
C ILE A 32 -55.47 29.67 -28.54
N GLY A 33 -54.60 28.82 -28.00
CA GLY A 33 -53.21 28.80 -28.39
C GLY A 33 -52.51 27.52 -27.92
N ASN A 34 -51.20 27.48 -28.12
CA ASN A 34 -50.41 26.31 -27.76
C ASN A 34 -49.80 26.51 -26.37
N ILE A 35 -49.69 25.43 -25.60
CA ILE A 35 -49.00 25.43 -24.31
C ILE A 35 -47.88 24.38 -24.31
N SER A 36 -46.70 24.81 -23.88
CA SER A 36 -45.55 23.95 -23.62
C SER A 36 -45.32 23.89 -22.11
N ILE A 37 -45.22 22.68 -21.58
CA ILE A 37 -45.06 22.43 -20.15
C ILE A 37 -43.72 21.74 -19.93
N ILE A 38 -42.83 22.37 -19.19
CA ILE A 38 -41.51 21.85 -18.82
C ILE A 38 -41.58 21.36 -17.37
N VAL A 39 -41.32 20.08 -17.16
CA VAL A 39 -41.40 19.40 -15.86
C VAL A 39 -40.00 18.97 -15.44
N ASN A 40 -39.54 19.55 -14.34
CA ASN A 40 -38.25 19.25 -13.74
C ASN A 40 -38.40 18.70 -12.30
N ASP A 41 -37.36 18.06 -11.80
CA ASP A 41 -37.20 17.78 -10.38
C ASP A 41 -36.68 19.02 -9.61
N LEU A 42 -36.55 18.91 -8.29
CA LEU A 42 -36.01 19.98 -7.43
C LEU A 42 -34.56 20.39 -7.77
N LYS A 43 -33.82 19.58 -8.53
CA LYS A 43 -32.45 19.86 -8.99
C LYS A 43 -32.41 20.50 -10.38
N GLY A 44 -33.57 20.67 -11.02
CA GLY A 44 -33.69 21.17 -12.39
C GLY A 44 -33.46 20.10 -13.46
N SER A 45 -33.39 18.81 -13.09
CA SER A 45 -33.30 17.71 -14.06
C SER A 45 -34.65 17.46 -14.72
N PRO A 46 -34.72 17.22 -16.04
CA PRO A 46 -35.98 16.94 -16.71
C PRO A 46 -36.60 15.61 -16.25
N ILE A 47 -37.92 15.58 -16.08
CA ILE A 47 -38.68 14.36 -15.75
C ILE A 47 -39.35 13.83 -17.03
N PRO A 48 -38.80 12.80 -17.70
CA PRO A 48 -39.44 12.19 -18.87
C PRO A 48 -40.65 11.35 -18.49
N ASP A 49 -41.55 11.15 -19.46
CA ASP A 49 -42.75 10.30 -19.35
C ASP A 49 -43.76 10.74 -18.26
N ALA A 50 -43.62 11.95 -17.70
CA ALA A 50 -44.60 12.54 -16.81
C ALA A 50 -45.92 12.70 -17.56
N PHE A 51 -46.98 12.15 -16.99
CA PHE A 51 -48.31 12.17 -17.55
C PHE A 51 -49.02 13.46 -17.16
N ILE A 52 -49.41 14.24 -18.16
CA ILE A 52 -50.09 15.52 -17.95
C ILE A 52 -51.50 15.39 -18.49
N GLN A 53 -52.46 15.66 -17.63
CA GLN A 53 -53.87 15.74 -17.92
C GLN A 53 -54.29 17.20 -17.92
N ALA A 54 -54.97 17.63 -18.96
CA ALA A 54 -55.62 18.93 -19.04
C ALA A 54 -57.10 18.76 -19.35
N THR A 55 -57.92 19.74 -18.99
CA THR A 55 -59.33 19.80 -19.39
C THR A 55 -59.48 20.80 -20.54
N ASP A 56 -59.96 20.37 -21.69
CA ASP A 56 -60.19 21.21 -22.86
C ASP A 56 -61.43 22.13 -22.68
N PRO A 57 -61.68 23.06 -23.62
CA PRO A 57 -62.80 24.02 -23.56
C PRO A 57 -64.19 23.41 -23.46
N SER A 58 -64.36 22.15 -23.90
CA SER A 58 -65.62 21.42 -23.86
C SER A 58 -65.82 20.62 -22.58
N GLY A 59 -64.85 20.69 -21.65
CA GLY A 59 -64.81 19.86 -20.45
C GLY A 59 -64.22 18.46 -20.70
N LYS A 60 -63.71 18.18 -21.90
CA LYS A 60 -63.14 16.88 -22.26
C LYS A 60 -61.68 16.81 -21.82
N LEU A 61 -61.27 15.66 -21.31
CA LEU A 61 -59.88 15.45 -20.89
C LEU A 61 -58.98 15.21 -22.11
N VAL A 62 -57.84 15.90 -22.11
CA VAL A 62 -56.74 15.71 -23.06
C VAL A 62 -55.46 15.37 -22.30
N PHE A 63 -54.59 14.58 -22.93
CA PHE A 63 -53.44 13.99 -22.28
C PHE A 63 -52.19 14.19 -23.12
N SER A 64 -51.07 14.43 -22.46
CA SER A 64 -49.74 14.46 -23.08
C SER A 64 -48.72 13.85 -22.12
N LYS A 65 -47.58 13.42 -22.65
CA LYS A 65 -46.44 12.96 -21.86
C LYS A 65 -45.25 13.85 -22.11
N THR A 66 -44.42 14.05 -21.11
CA THR A 66 -43.15 14.74 -21.30
C THR A 66 -42.17 13.88 -22.09
N ASP A 67 -41.41 14.53 -22.97
CA ASP A 67 -40.33 13.92 -23.73
C ASP A 67 -39.05 13.75 -22.89
N SER A 68 -37.95 13.35 -23.51
CA SER A 68 -36.64 13.18 -22.85
C SER A 68 -36.05 14.47 -22.27
N LYS A 69 -36.58 15.64 -22.66
CA LYS A 69 -36.22 16.96 -22.12
C LYS A 69 -37.23 17.43 -21.07
N GLY A 70 -38.12 16.56 -20.59
CA GLY A 70 -39.14 16.89 -19.61
C GLY A 70 -40.22 17.82 -20.16
N THR A 71 -40.35 17.93 -21.50
CA THR A 71 -41.28 18.87 -22.13
C THR A 71 -42.49 18.14 -22.69
N ALA A 72 -43.69 18.62 -22.37
CA ALA A 72 -44.92 18.21 -23.02
C ALA A 72 -45.55 19.38 -23.77
N TYR A 73 -46.31 19.06 -24.81
CA TYR A 73 -46.92 20.04 -25.67
C TYR A 73 -48.41 19.74 -25.86
N PHE A 74 -49.22 20.80 -25.82
CA PHE A 74 -50.63 20.75 -26.16
C PHE A 74 -50.95 21.84 -27.17
N GLU A 75 -51.63 21.45 -28.24
CA GLU A 75 -52.06 22.36 -29.30
C GLU A 75 -53.50 22.83 -29.10
N ASN A 76 -53.76 24.08 -29.48
CA ASN A 76 -55.11 24.64 -29.56
C ASN A 76 -55.92 24.51 -28.24
N ILE A 77 -55.27 24.74 -27.11
CA ILE A 77 -55.88 24.73 -25.77
C ILE A 77 -56.23 26.17 -25.35
N ARG A 78 -57.35 26.33 -24.63
CA ARG A 78 -57.71 27.58 -23.94
C ARG A 78 -57.21 27.57 -22.51
N LYS A 79 -57.55 28.61 -21.73
CA LYS A 79 -57.27 28.61 -20.30
C LYS A 79 -57.88 27.38 -19.62
N SER A 80 -57.04 26.49 -19.07
CA SER A 80 -57.44 25.15 -18.62
C SER A 80 -56.79 24.75 -17.29
N ASN A 81 -57.44 23.87 -16.52
CA ASN A 81 -56.82 23.26 -15.34
C ASN A 81 -55.92 22.09 -15.75
N PHE A 82 -54.77 21.96 -15.10
CA PHE A 82 -53.78 20.91 -15.36
C PHE A 82 -53.54 20.07 -14.11
N ILE A 83 -53.41 18.76 -14.32
CA ILE A 83 -52.92 17.80 -13.34
C ILE A 83 -51.70 17.12 -13.93
N VAL A 84 -50.60 17.11 -13.20
CA VAL A 84 -49.33 16.52 -13.63
C VAL A 84 -48.99 15.39 -12.68
N LYS A 85 -48.82 14.20 -13.23
CA LYS A 85 -48.49 12.99 -12.50
C LYS A 85 -47.21 12.41 -13.05
N ALA A 86 -46.26 12.09 -12.17
CA ALA A 86 -45.05 11.37 -12.55
C ALA A 86 -44.78 10.28 -11.53
N GLN A 87 -44.32 9.11 -12.00
CA GLN A 87 -44.01 8.00 -11.10
C GLN A 87 -42.90 8.40 -10.13
N GLY A 88 -43.15 8.25 -8.82
CA GLY A 88 -42.20 8.63 -7.78
C GLY A 88 -42.22 10.11 -7.40
N TYR A 89 -43.23 10.87 -7.85
CA TYR A 89 -43.42 12.28 -7.53
C TYR A 89 -44.85 12.54 -7.07
N GLN A 90 -45.02 13.58 -6.24
CA GLN A 90 -46.34 14.02 -5.79
C GLN A 90 -47.11 14.59 -6.97
N ASP A 91 -48.40 14.25 -7.06
CA ASP A 91 -49.31 14.86 -8.02
C ASP A 91 -49.32 16.38 -7.85
N TRP A 92 -49.15 17.11 -8.95
CA TRP A 92 -49.28 18.56 -8.97
C TRP A 92 -50.61 18.94 -9.63
N VAL A 93 -51.35 19.85 -9.00
CA VAL A 93 -52.64 20.35 -9.49
C VAL A 93 -52.56 21.85 -9.61
N ALA A 94 -52.85 22.38 -10.81
CA ALA A 94 -52.93 23.81 -11.04
C ALA A 94 -54.01 24.42 -10.14
N ARG A 95 -53.66 25.46 -9.39
CA ARG A 95 -54.62 26.17 -8.52
C ARG A 95 -55.56 27.07 -9.31
N GLU A 96 -55.13 27.53 -10.48
CA GLU A 96 -55.89 28.37 -11.38
C GLU A 96 -55.74 27.87 -12.82
N PRO A 97 -56.73 28.12 -13.70
CA PRO A 97 -56.62 27.78 -15.10
C PRO A 97 -55.43 28.48 -15.77
N ILE A 98 -54.68 27.76 -16.60
CA ILE A 98 -53.45 28.24 -17.26
C ILE A 98 -53.74 28.41 -18.75
N GLY A 99 -53.41 29.59 -19.30
CA GLY A 99 -53.58 29.91 -20.72
C GLY A 99 -52.41 29.46 -21.60
N PRO A 100 -52.48 29.72 -22.92
CA PRO A 100 -51.39 29.46 -23.86
C PRO A 100 -50.06 30.10 -23.44
N GLY A 101 -48.94 29.43 -23.71
CA GLY A 101 -47.60 29.91 -23.35
C GLY A 101 -46.63 28.80 -22.94
N VAL A 102 -45.63 29.16 -22.13
CA VAL A 102 -44.66 28.20 -21.56
C VAL A 102 -44.84 28.17 -20.05
N LEU A 103 -45.07 26.98 -19.50
CA LEU A 103 -45.19 26.73 -18.06
C LEU A 103 -44.00 25.89 -17.60
N MET A 104 -43.25 26.37 -16.61
CA MET A 104 -42.22 25.59 -15.94
C MET A 104 -42.74 25.09 -14.60
N MET A 105 -42.56 23.80 -14.33
CA MET A 105 -43.00 23.16 -13.10
C MET A 105 -41.88 22.32 -12.49
N VAL A 106 -41.89 22.28 -11.17
CA VAL A 106 -40.98 21.46 -10.37
C VAL A 106 -41.81 20.49 -9.55
N LEU A 107 -41.60 19.19 -9.75
CA LEU A 107 -42.26 18.16 -8.96
C LEU A 107 -41.41 17.79 -7.74
N VAL A 108 -42.08 17.55 -6.62
CA VAL A 108 -41.46 17.05 -5.40
C VAL A 108 -41.56 15.54 -5.39
N SER A 109 -40.44 14.84 -5.23
CA SER A 109 -40.43 13.38 -5.19
C SER A 109 -41.25 12.85 -4.01
N GLU A 110 -42.09 11.83 -4.22
CA GLU A 110 -42.75 11.12 -3.12
C GLU A 110 -41.71 10.33 -2.34
N PRO A 111 -41.64 10.45 -1.01
CA PRO A 111 -40.66 9.71 -0.24
C PRO A 111 -40.95 8.20 -0.34
N ALA A 112 -39.93 7.44 -0.71
CA ALA A 112 -39.97 5.99 -0.71
C ALA A 112 -39.80 5.48 0.73
N ASN A 113 -40.84 4.85 1.26
CA ASN A 113 -40.72 4.07 2.49
C ASN A 113 -40.06 2.74 2.14
N THR A 114 -38.83 2.55 2.62
CA THR A 114 -38.05 1.33 2.42
C THR A 114 -37.86 0.62 3.76
N ASN A 115 -37.91 -0.70 3.73
CA ASN A 115 -37.66 -1.55 4.89
C ASN A 115 -36.32 -2.27 4.72
N PHE A 116 -35.62 -2.42 5.82
CA PHE A 116 -34.33 -3.10 5.91
C PHE A 116 -34.45 -4.33 6.79
N HIS A 117 -33.74 -5.39 6.43
CA HIS A 117 -33.56 -6.57 7.28
C HIS A 117 -32.07 -6.94 7.30
N ILE A 118 -31.44 -6.78 8.45
CA ILE A 118 -30.02 -7.00 8.67
C ILE A 118 -29.86 -8.36 9.34
N ILE A 119 -29.17 -9.27 8.66
CA ILE A 119 -28.90 -10.63 9.14
C ILE A 119 -27.41 -10.94 9.08
N ASP A 120 -26.96 -11.93 9.84
CA ASP A 120 -25.61 -12.45 9.72
C ASP A 120 -25.50 -13.56 8.66
N THR A 121 -24.28 -14.05 8.41
CA THR A 121 -24.03 -15.18 7.48
C THR A 121 -24.72 -16.50 7.86
N LYS A 122 -25.18 -16.64 9.11
CA LYS A 122 -25.98 -17.77 9.61
C LYS A 122 -27.49 -17.49 9.57
N ARG A 123 -27.91 -16.34 9.02
CA ARG A 123 -29.29 -15.84 8.95
C ARG A 123 -29.92 -15.52 10.30
N ASN A 124 -29.13 -15.22 11.32
CA ASN A 124 -29.64 -14.64 12.56
C ASN A 124 -29.85 -13.13 12.38
N ASP A 125 -30.87 -12.60 13.05
CA ASP A 125 -31.14 -11.16 13.06
C ASP A 125 -30.01 -10.40 13.77
N VAL A 126 -29.55 -9.28 13.19
CA VAL A 126 -28.52 -8.41 13.79
C VAL A 126 -29.16 -7.15 14.37
N PRO A 127 -29.37 -7.08 15.69
CA PRO A 127 -29.94 -5.90 16.34
C PRO A 127 -28.93 -4.75 16.43
N ASP A 128 -29.44 -3.54 16.66
CA ASP A 128 -28.65 -2.34 16.92
C ASP A 128 -27.65 -1.95 15.82
N ALA A 129 -27.88 -2.42 14.59
CA ALA A 129 -27.09 -2.06 13.43
C ALA A 129 -27.46 -0.64 12.97
N PHE A 130 -26.46 0.25 12.89
CA PHE A 130 -26.62 1.59 12.34
C PHE A 130 -26.59 1.53 10.81
N ILE A 131 -27.69 1.94 10.18
CA ILE A 131 -27.88 2.01 8.74
C ILE A 131 -27.82 3.48 8.34
N ILE A 132 -26.79 3.85 7.58
CA ILE A 132 -26.56 5.19 7.06
C ILE A 132 -26.89 5.16 5.58
N ILE A 133 -27.85 5.98 5.16
CA ILE A 133 -28.36 6.04 3.79
C ILE A 133 -28.05 7.44 3.27
N VAL A 134 -27.37 7.52 2.14
CA VAL A 134 -27.21 8.76 1.37
C VAL A 134 -28.05 8.61 0.11
N ASP A 135 -29.18 9.31 0.04
CA ASP A 135 -30.16 9.16 -1.04
C ASP A 135 -29.71 9.83 -2.35
N SER A 136 -30.51 9.68 -3.41
CA SER A 136 -30.26 10.27 -4.74
C SER A 136 -30.21 11.80 -4.72
N MET A 137 -30.79 12.42 -3.70
CA MET A 137 -30.74 13.86 -3.47
C MET A 137 -29.49 14.31 -2.72
N GLY A 138 -28.74 13.37 -2.12
CA GLY A 138 -27.59 13.65 -1.27
C GLY A 138 -27.98 13.84 0.20
N ASN A 139 -29.24 13.60 0.57
CA ASN A 139 -29.68 13.66 1.95
C ASN A 139 -29.20 12.42 2.70
N GLN A 140 -28.73 12.63 3.93
CA GLN A 140 -28.31 11.55 4.80
C GLN A 140 -29.42 11.21 5.80
N VAL A 141 -29.79 9.93 5.86
CA VAL A 141 -30.72 9.37 6.85
C VAL A 141 -30.00 8.29 7.65
N VAL A 142 -30.14 8.30 8.98
CA VAL A 142 -29.56 7.29 9.87
C VAL A 142 -30.68 6.56 10.60
N LYS A 143 -30.63 5.23 10.59
CA LYS A 143 -31.56 4.34 11.30
C LYS A 143 -30.80 3.29 12.10
N GLN A 144 -31.47 2.70 13.07
CA GLN A 144 -30.96 1.60 13.87
C GLN A 144 -31.91 0.41 13.72
N SER A 145 -31.38 -0.80 13.54
CA SER A 145 -32.19 -2.01 13.49
C SER A 145 -32.75 -2.39 14.87
N ASP A 146 -33.96 -2.92 14.88
CA ASP A 146 -34.62 -3.44 16.08
C ASP A 146 -34.09 -4.83 16.49
N ALA A 147 -34.69 -5.43 17.53
CA ALA A 147 -34.33 -6.76 18.02
C ALA A 147 -34.47 -7.89 16.98
N LYS A 148 -35.19 -7.66 15.87
CA LYS A 148 -35.37 -8.59 14.75
C LYS A 148 -34.54 -8.17 13.52
N GLY A 149 -33.54 -7.31 13.72
CA GLY A 149 -32.69 -6.81 12.65
C GLY A 149 -33.44 -5.94 11.65
N LYS A 150 -34.62 -5.41 11.98
CA LYS A 150 -35.45 -4.64 11.03
C LYS A 150 -35.37 -3.16 11.29
N ALA A 151 -35.41 -2.37 10.21
CA ALA A 151 -35.54 -0.92 10.28
C ALA A 151 -36.38 -0.41 9.11
N SER A 152 -36.91 0.81 9.23
CA SER A 152 -37.58 1.50 8.13
C SER A 152 -37.06 2.93 7.99
N ALA A 153 -36.94 3.37 6.74
CA ALA A 153 -36.57 4.74 6.41
C ALA A 153 -37.49 5.30 5.33
N SER A 154 -37.72 6.60 5.40
CA SER A 154 -38.38 7.38 4.36
C SER A 154 -37.29 8.19 3.68
N VAL A 155 -37.00 7.87 2.42
CA VAL A 155 -35.90 8.48 1.65
C VAL A 155 -36.38 8.90 0.28
N SER A 156 -35.63 9.77 -0.39
CA SER A 156 -35.95 10.13 -1.77
C SER A 156 -35.87 8.89 -2.67
N PRO A 157 -36.80 8.72 -3.63
CA PRO A 157 -36.77 7.59 -4.54
C PRO A 157 -35.54 7.65 -5.45
N GLY A 158 -35.10 6.48 -5.91
CA GLY A 158 -33.95 6.33 -6.79
C GLY A 158 -32.77 5.61 -6.14
N ARG A 159 -31.56 5.83 -6.66
CA ARG A 159 -30.36 5.13 -6.18
C ARG A 159 -29.79 5.79 -4.92
N ALA A 160 -29.48 5.00 -3.91
CA ALA A 160 -28.85 5.45 -2.67
C ALA A 160 -27.58 4.66 -2.36
N ASN A 161 -26.65 5.27 -1.64
CA ASN A 161 -25.50 4.58 -1.05
C ASN A 161 -25.84 4.21 0.38
N ILE A 162 -25.55 2.97 0.77
CA ILE A 162 -25.85 2.46 2.10
C ILE A 162 -24.57 1.98 2.78
N THR A 163 -24.38 2.41 4.02
CA THR A 163 -23.36 1.91 4.93
C THR A 163 -24.02 1.32 6.17
N ILE A 164 -23.67 0.09 6.55
CA ILE A 164 -24.20 -0.57 7.75
C ILE A 164 -23.05 -0.86 8.71
N LYS A 165 -23.24 -0.49 9.99
CA LYS A 165 -22.29 -0.73 11.08
C LYS A 165 -22.98 -1.42 12.24
N ALA A 166 -22.48 -2.58 12.64
CA ALA A 166 -22.96 -3.29 13.82
C ALA A 166 -21.76 -3.78 14.65
N GLY A 167 -21.91 -3.80 15.98
CA GLY A 167 -20.86 -4.29 16.87
C GLY A 167 -20.56 -5.77 16.63
N GLY A 168 -19.30 -6.11 16.39
CA GLY A 168 -18.90 -7.49 16.10
C GLY A 168 -19.13 -7.93 14.64
N TYR A 169 -19.41 -7.00 13.73
CA TYR A 169 -19.57 -7.24 12.29
C TYR A 169 -18.63 -6.36 11.45
N GLU A 170 -18.24 -6.82 10.25
CA GLU A 170 -17.55 -5.98 9.27
C GLU A 170 -18.48 -4.83 8.79
N ILE A 171 -17.89 -3.69 8.41
CA ILE A 171 -18.65 -2.57 7.84
C ILE A 171 -19.10 -2.95 6.44
N PHE A 172 -20.41 -3.01 6.23
CA PHE A 172 -20.99 -3.27 4.91
C PHE A 172 -21.22 -1.94 4.17
N ASN A 173 -20.80 -1.88 2.90
CA ASN A 173 -21.03 -0.74 2.02
C ASN A 173 -21.59 -1.22 0.68
N GLU A 174 -22.77 -0.75 0.31
CA GLU A 174 -23.38 -1.00 -1.00
C GLU A 174 -23.62 0.32 -1.71
N ASN A 175 -23.07 0.44 -2.91
CA ASN A 175 -23.25 1.61 -3.75
C ASN A 175 -24.47 1.39 -4.65
N SER A 176 -25.32 2.41 -4.79
CA SER A 176 -26.43 2.39 -5.75
C SER A 176 -27.54 1.33 -5.50
N VAL A 177 -28.03 1.23 -4.26
CA VAL A 177 -29.24 0.47 -3.93
C VAL A 177 -30.48 1.20 -4.43
N ASN A 178 -31.38 0.49 -5.11
CA ASN A 178 -32.61 1.08 -5.63
C ASN A 178 -33.65 1.25 -4.50
N MET A 179 -33.95 2.50 -4.17
CA MET A 179 -34.99 2.90 -3.22
C MET A 179 -36.28 3.13 -3.99
N SER A 180 -37.06 2.07 -4.17
CA SER A 180 -38.43 2.13 -4.68
C SER A 180 -39.42 1.70 -3.59
N GLY A 181 -40.63 2.29 -3.64
CA GLY A 181 -41.63 2.16 -2.56
C GLY A 181 -41.92 0.70 -2.17
N ASN A 182 -41.95 0.45 -0.86
CA ASN A 182 -42.22 -0.84 -0.20
C ASN A 182 -41.20 -1.96 -0.45
N ALA A 183 -40.04 -1.69 -1.03
CA ALA A 183 -38.98 -2.69 -1.12
C ALA A 183 -38.49 -3.11 0.28
N VAL A 184 -38.28 -4.41 0.47
CA VAL A 184 -37.57 -4.98 1.63
C VAL A 184 -36.16 -5.32 1.16
N ASN A 185 -35.18 -4.57 1.65
CA ASN A 185 -33.77 -4.79 1.36
C ASN A 185 -33.15 -5.64 2.47
N THR A 186 -32.70 -6.84 2.14
CA THR A 186 -32.00 -7.72 3.09
C THR A 186 -30.49 -7.59 2.89
N PHE A 187 -29.77 -7.30 3.98
CA PHE A 187 -28.32 -7.20 4.00
C PHE A 187 -27.71 -8.26 4.91
N VAL A 188 -26.67 -8.93 4.42
CA VAL A 188 -25.95 -9.97 5.17
C VAL A 188 -24.64 -9.37 5.66
N LEU A 189 -24.47 -9.30 6.98
CA LEU A 189 -23.23 -8.85 7.60
C LEU A 189 -22.32 -10.04 7.90
N GLU A 190 -21.04 -9.90 7.56
CA GLU A 190 -20.00 -10.83 7.96
C GLU A 190 -19.55 -10.52 9.39
N PRO A 191 -19.37 -11.53 10.26
CA PRO A 191 -18.79 -11.31 11.58
C PRO A 191 -17.44 -10.59 11.47
N GLY A 192 -17.31 -9.50 12.22
CA GLY A 192 -16.08 -8.74 12.32
C GLY A 192 -15.13 -9.47 13.26
N VAL A 193 -13.84 -9.40 12.96
CA VAL A 193 -12.82 -10.02 13.79
C VAL A 193 -12.85 -9.40 15.17
N ASN A 194 -12.98 -10.24 16.20
CA ASN A 194 -12.87 -9.79 17.56
C ASN A 194 -11.48 -9.14 17.76
N PRO A 195 -11.39 -7.89 18.23
CA PRO A 195 -10.11 -7.18 18.38
C PRO A 195 -9.11 -7.93 19.29
N LYS A 196 -9.60 -8.78 20.21
CA LYS A 196 -8.75 -9.67 21.01
C LYS A 196 -8.03 -10.71 20.14
N THR A 197 -8.69 -11.22 19.12
CA THR A 197 -8.11 -12.18 18.17
C THR A 197 -7.06 -11.50 17.29
N SER A 198 -7.30 -10.27 16.83
CA SER A 198 -6.32 -9.47 16.08
C SER A 198 -5.03 -9.23 16.87
N LEU A 199 -5.13 -8.90 18.16
CA LEU A 199 -3.95 -8.77 19.03
C LEU A 199 -3.19 -10.09 19.14
N LEU A 200 -3.89 -11.21 19.26
CA LEU A 200 -3.27 -12.54 19.36
C LEU A 200 -2.52 -12.93 18.08
N TYR A 201 -3.06 -12.59 16.90
CA TYR A 201 -2.37 -12.77 15.62
C TYR A 201 -1.10 -11.91 15.53
N ILE A 202 -1.16 -10.64 15.97
CA ILE A 202 0.01 -9.75 16.02
C ILE A 202 1.08 -10.30 16.97
N PHE A 203 0.69 -10.73 18.18
CA PHE A 203 1.60 -11.34 19.14
C PHE A 203 2.27 -12.60 18.56
N ALA A 204 1.49 -13.49 17.94
CA ALA A 204 2.03 -14.71 17.32
C ALA A 204 3.03 -14.39 16.20
N LEU A 205 2.76 -13.38 15.38
CA LEU A 205 3.70 -12.89 14.36
C LEU A 205 4.96 -12.25 14.97
N MET A 206 4.87 -11.64 16.15
CA MET A 206 6.02 -11.04 16.82
C MET A 206 6.93 -12.03 17.55
N VAL A 207 6.46 -13.24 17.87
CA VAL A 207 7.26 -14.27 18.58
C VAL A 207 8.60 -14.57 17.89
N PRO A 208 8.68 -14.83 16.57
CA PRO A 208 9.96 -15.06 15.88
C PRO A 208 10.91 -13.87 16.00
N PHE A 209 10.38 -12.65 15.96
CA PHE A 209 11.17 -11.43 16.06
C PHE A 209 11.73 -11.24 17.48
N ILE A 210 10.91 -11.47 18.51
CA ILE A 210 11.33 -11.39 19.91
C ILE A 210 12.39 -12.47 20.22
N LEU A 211 12.17 -13.72 19.80
CA LEU A 211 13.14 -14.79 19.98
C LEU A 211 14.47 -14.49 19.31
N LEU A 212 14.43 -13.84 18.15
CA LEU A 212 15.63 -13.45 17.43
C LEU A 212 16.32 -12.23 18.05
N LEU A 213 15.58 -11.26 18.58
CA LEU A 213 16.13 -10.17 19.40
C LEU A 213 16.87 -10.74 20.61
N ILE A 214 16.25 -11.67 21.33
CA ILE A 214 16.87 -12.37 22.46
C ILE A 214 18.13 -13.12 22.00
N ALA A 215 18.06 -13.89 20.91
CA ALA A 215 19.22 -14.60 20.37
C ALA A 215 20.35 -13.64 19.93
N SER A 216 20.01 -12.45 19.41
CA SER A 216 20.96 -11.42 19.02
C SER A 216 21.59 -10.69 20.20
N MET A 217 20.87 -10.54 21.31
CA MET A 217 21.40 -9.99 22.57
C MET A 217 22.31 -11.00 23.27
N LEU A 218 22.06 -12.30 23.12
CA LEU A 218 22.92 -13.37 23.63
C LEU A 218 24.19 -13.60 22.79
N LYS A 219 24.41 -12.80 21.73
CA LYS A 219 25.51 -12.90 20.76
C LYS A 219 26.90 -12.66 21.36
N ASP A 220 27.01 -11.99 22.50
CA ASP A 220 28.29 -11.75 23.18
C ASP A 220 28.92 -13.02 23.77
N THR A 221 28.25 -14.17 23.68
CA THR A 221 28.87 -15.47 23.95
C THR A 221 29.35 -16.08 22.64
N HIS A 222 30.68 -16.24 22.50
CA HIS A 222 31.44 -16.61 21.28
C HIS A 222 31.03 -17.92 20.53
N HIS A 223 29.89 -18.55 20.83
CA HIS A 223 29.53 -19.90 20.35
C HIS A 223 28.14 -20.06 19.72
N ASN A 224 27.42 -18.98 19.38
CA ASN A 224 26.02 -19.14 18.99
C ASN A 224 25.81 -19.58 17.51
N LYS A 225 26.19 -20.83 17.19
CA LYS A 225 25.86 -21.54 15.93
C LYS A 225 24.35 -21.74 15.73
N TRP A 226 23.53 -21.40 16.73
CA TRP A 226 22.10 -21.66 16.78
C TRP A 226 21.22 -20.56 16.16
N TYR A 227 21.80 -19.47 15.66
CA TYR A 227 21.05 -18.35 15.11
C TYR A 227 20.05 -18.73 13.98
N PRO A 228 20.40 -19.58 12.99
CA PRO A 228 19.43 -20.00 11.97
C PRO A 228 18.37 -20.94 12.55
N PHE A 229 18.76 -21.80 13.49
CA PHE A 229 17.88 -22.77 14.13
C PHE A 229 16.81 -22.09 14.98
N THR A 230 17.19 -21.06 15.75
CA THR A 230 16.26 -20.27 16.56
C THR A 230 15.25 -19.50 15.70
N SER A 231 15.67 -18.96 14.55
CA SER A 231 14.76 -18.32 13.59
C SER A 231 13.75 -19.32 12.99
N VAL A 232 14.22 -20.49 12.55
CA VAL A 232 13.33 -21.55 12.02
C VAL A 232 12.37 -22.05 13.09
N ALA A 233 12.87 -22.36 14.29
CA ALA A 233 12.04 -22.82 15.40
C ALA A 233 11.00 -21.77 15.80
N GLY A 234 11.38 -20.49 15.86
CA GLY A 234 10.46 -19.39 16.13
C GLY A 234 9.32 -19.31 15.12
N TRP A 235 9.62 -19.44 13.83
CA TRP A 235 8.58 -19.47 12.79
C TRP A 235 7.71 -20.72 12.82
N ILE A 236 8.26 -21.89 13.09
CA ILE A 236 7.47 -23.12 13.24
C ILE A 236 6.46 -22.93 14.38
N ILE A 237 6.90 -22.45 15.55
CA ILE A 237 6.02 -22.18 16.69
C ILE A 237 4.96 -21.14 16.32
N ALA A 238 5.35 -20.03 15.69
CA ALA A 238 4.43 -18.99 15.27
C ALA A 238 3.37 -19.51 14.30
N PHE A 239 3.77 -20.27 13.27
CA PHE A 239 2.83 -20.84 12.31
C PHE A 239 1.92 -21.88 12.95
N THR A 240 2.41 -22.71 13.88
CA THR A 240 1.55 -23.64 14.62
C THR A 240 0.48 -22.90 15.42
N ILE A 241 0.86 -21.83 16.13
CA ILE A 241 -0.09 -20.99 16.89
C ILE A 241 -1.09 -20.35 15.93
N LEU A 242 -0.62 -19.74 14.83
CA LEU A 242 -1.48 -19.07 13.86
C LEU A 242 -2.47 -20.04 13.19
N ILE A 243 -2.03 -21.24 12.81
CA ILE A 243 -2.90 -22.29 12.23
C ILE A 243 -3.93 -22.75 13.26
N PHE A 244 -3.53 -22.95 14.51
CA PHE A 244 -4.45 -23.32 15.58
C PHE A 244 -5.54 -22.26 15.80
N LEU A 245 -5.15 -20.98 15.83
CA LEU A 245 -6.09 -19.87 15.95
C LEU A 245 -7.01 -19.75 14.73
N ALA A 246 -6.46 -19.92 13.53
CA ALA A 246 -7.24 -19.89 12.30
C ALA A 246 -8.29 -21.01 12.27
N TYR A 247 -7.89 -22.22 12.68
CA TYR A 247 -8.79 -23.36 12.79
C TYR A 247 -9.90 -23.12 13.84
N TYR A 248 -9.53 -22.63 15.03
CA TYR A 248 -10.48 -22.38 16.11
C TYR A 248 -11.52 -21.31 15.75
N ASN A 249 -11.10 -20.26 15.02
CA ASN A 249 -11.98 -19.16 14.62
C ASN A 249 -12.66 -19.39 13.25
N ASN A 250 -12.34 -20.49 12.55
CA ASN A 250 -12.74 -20.75 11.17
C ASN A 250 -12.40 -19.57 10.23
N ASP A 251 -11.24 -18.94 10.45
CA ASP A 251 -10.79 -17.77 9.72
C ASP A 251 -9.28 -17.85 9.48
N TYR A 252 -8.92 -17.98 8.21
CA TYR A 252 -7.52 -18.14 7.77
C TYR A 252 -6.87 -16.80 7.39
N ASN A 253 -7.46 -15.67 7.78
CA ASN A 253 -6.91 -14.35 7.57
C ASN A 253 -6.19 -13.83 8.82
N ILE A 254 -5.11 -13.10 8.59
CA ILE A 254 -4.37 -12.31 9.56
C ILE A 254 -4.82 -10.86 9.38
N TYR A 255 -5.14 -10.21 10.49
CA TYR A 255 -5.61 -8.82 10.51
C TYR A 255 -4.56 -7.91 11.12
N PHE A 256 -4.14 -6.88 10.37
CA PHE A 256 -3.07 -5.97 10.77
C PHE A 256 -3.61 -4.61 11.20
N LEU A 257 -3.81 -4.40 12.51
CA LEU A 257 -4.22 -3.13 13.17
C LEU A 257 -5.59 -2.57 12.75
N ASP A 258 -5.92 -2.60 11.46
CA ASP A 258 -7.18 -2.27 10.82
C ASP A 258 -7.86 -3.56 10.31
N PRO A 259 -9.14 -3.82 10.63
CA PRO A 259 -9.90 -4.94 10.09
C PRO A 259 -9.91 -5.03 8.55
N MET A 260 -9.74 -3.90 7.85
CA MET A 260 -9.68 -3.86 6.39
C MET A 260 -8.37 -4.41 5.82
N LEU A 261 -7.29 -4.44 6.61
CA LEU A 261 -5.99 -4.98 6.20
C LEU A 261 -5.92 -6.46 6.56
N LYS A 262 -6.64 -7.28 5.78
CA LYS A 262 -6.62 -8.74 5.91
C LYS A 262 -5.68 -9.38 4.89
N VAL A 263 -4.83 -10.28 5.36
CA VAL A 263 -3.92 -11.08 4.52
C VAL A 263 -4.10 -12.54 4.89
N SER A 264 -4.21 -13.41 3.88
CA SER A 264 -4.27 -14.84 4.15
C SER A 264 -3.03 -15.32 4.92
N LEU A 265 -3.23 -16.13 5.96
CA LEU A 265 -2.17 -16.79 6.73
C LEU A 265 -1.21 -17.60 5.84
N PHE A 266 -1.69 -18.05 4.68
CA PHE A 266 -0.87 -18.79 3.74
C PHE A 266 0.18 -17.93 3.03
N VAL A 267 0.03 -16.60 2.98
CA VAL A 267 1.02 -15.67 2.40
C VAL A 267 2.37 -15.71 3.13
N PRO A 268 2.45 -15.44 4.46
CA PRO A 268 3.72 -15.52 5.17
C PRO A 268 4.31 -16.94 5.17
N ILE A 269 3.47 -17.99 5.17
CA ILE A 269 3.92 -19.39 5.06
C ILE A 269 4.57 -19.63 3.69
N ALA A 270 3.94 -19.22 2.60
CA ALA A 270 4.46 -19.38 1.24
C ALA A 270 5.80 -18.66 1.07
N ALA A 271 5.92 -17.44 1.59
CA ALA A 271 7.17 -16.68 1.58
C ALA A 271 8.28 -17.35 2.40
N PHE A 272 7.96 -17.91 3.58
CA PHE A 272 8.90 -18.70 4.36
C PHE A 272 9.40 -19.92 3.59
N LEU A 273 8.51 -20.65 2.91
CA LEU A 273 8.88 -21.79 2.06
C LEU A 273 9.78 -21.36 0.89
N GLY A 274 9.49 -20.24 0.24
CA GLY A 274 10.32 -19.66 -0.80
C GLY A 274 11.74 -19.34 -0.33
N ALA A 275 11.87 -18.68 0.83
CA ALA A 275 13.17 -18.39 1.43
C ALA A 275 13.94 -19.65 1.81
N THR A 276 13.25 -20.66 2.33
CA THR A 276 13.84 -21.96 2.68
C THR A 276 14.35 -22.70 1.43
N SER A 277 13.60 -22.64 0.33
CA SER A 277 13.99 -23.18 -0.97
C SER A 277 15.26 -22.52 -1.49
N HIS A 278 15.33 -21.19 -1.48
CA HIS A 278 16.53 -20.44 -1.87
C HIS A 278 17.76 -20.86 -1.03
N ILE A 279 17.61 -20.96 0.29
CA ILE A 279 18.72 -21.34 1.20
C ILE A 279 19.21 -22.76 0.92
N THR A 280 18.30 -23.68 0.64
CA THR A 280 18.63 -25.07 0.31
C THR A 280 19.45 -25.12 -0.99
N MET A 281 19.01 -24.40 -2.03
CA MET A 281 19.74 -24.27 -3.29
C MET A 281 21.12 -23.61 -3.10
N SER A 282 21.20 -22.56 -2.29
CA SER A 282 22.45 -21.86 -1.99
C SER A 282 23.42 -22.71 -1.18
N LYS A 283 22.93 -23.58 -0.28
CA LYS A 283 23.77 -24.53 0.46
C LYS A 283 24.40 -25.56 -0.46
N LEU A 284 23.62 -26.11 -1.41
CA LEU A 284 24.13 -27.05 -2.40
C LEU A 284 25.32 -26.45 -3.15
N ASN A 285 25.19 -25.21 -3.66
CA ASN A 285 26.27 -24.53 -4.37
C ASN A 285 27.48 -24.18 -3.46
N ASN A 286 27.25 -23.91 -2.18
CA ASN A 286 28.32 -23.58 -1.24
C ASN A 286 29.05 -24.82 -0.69
N LEU A 287 28.42 -26.00 -0.68
CA LEU A 287 29.08 -27.26 -0.30
C LEU A 287 30.19 -27.64 -1.29
N GLU A 288 30.07 -27.22 -2.55
CA GLU A 288 31.13 -27.37 -3.55
C GLU A 288 32.35 -26.48 -3.26
N ARG A 289 32.20 -25.44 -2.42
CA ARG A 289 33.27 -24.53 -2.02
C ARG A 289 33.79 -24.90 -0.63
N LYS A 290 35.10 -25.10 -0.48
CA LYS A 290 35.75 -25.27 0.83
C LYS A 290 35.80 -23.93 1.58
N LEU A 291 34.69 -23.57 2.22
CA LEU A 291 34.59 -22.37 3.05
C LEU A 291 35.18 -22.61 4.45
N SER A 292 35.85 -21.60 5.00
CA SER A 292 36.34 -21.58 6.38
C SER A 292 35.19 -21.49 7.39
N GLN A 293 35.44 -21.83 8.66
CA GLN A 293 34.41 -21.84 9.71
C GLN A 293 33.72 -20.48 9.90
N GLU A 294 34.44 -19.37 9.71
CA GLU A 294 33.85 -18.04 9.86
C GLU A 294 33.07 -17.58 8.63
N GLU A 295 33.50 -17.95 7.44
CA GLU A 295 32.70 -17.73 6.23
C GLU A 295 31.36 -18.46 6.33
N TRP A 296 31.37 -19.68 6.87
CA TRP A 296 30.14 -20.37 7.23
C TRP A 296 29.30 -19.58 8.23
N ARG A 297 29.91 -18.99 9.28
CA ARG A 297 29.17 -18.16 10.26
C ARG A 297 28.43 -17.01 9.57
N ILE A 298 29.10 -16.27 8.69
CA ILE A 298 28.51 -15.14 7.94
C ILE A 298 27.36 -15.64 7.06
N VAL A 299 27.57 -16.74 6.34
CA VAL A 299 26.55 -17.35 5.48
C VAL A 299 25.32 -17.78 6.28
N TYR A 300 25.51 -18.43 7.43
CA TYR A 300 24.42 -18.87 8.31
C TYR A 300 23.63 -17.72 8.93
N VAL A 301 24.29 -16.65 9.37
CA VAL A 301 23.61 -15.44 9.87
C VAL A 301 22.77 -14.82 8.75
N GLY A 302 23.30 -14.75 7.53
CA GLY A 302 22.55 -14.29 6.36
C GLY A 302 21.31 -15.15 6.06
N TYR A 303 21.40 -16.48 6.22
CA TYR A 303 20.25 -17.37 6.08
C TYR A 303 19.18 -17.14 7.15
N GLY A 304 19.57 -17.01 8.42
CA GLY A 304 18.64 -16.73 9.51
C GLY A 304 17.90 -15.40 9.30
N ARG A 305 18.62 -14.35 8.89
CA ARG A 305 18.04 -13.04 8.58
C ARG A 305 16.98 -13.11 7.47
N ARG A 306 17.25 -13.85 6.39
CA ARG A 306 16.31 -14.00 5.27
C ARG A 306 15.06 -14.78 5.66
N LEU A 307 15.20 -15.87 6.40
CA LEU A 307 14.06 -16.64 6.92
C LEU A 307 13.18 -15.80 7.84
N LEU A 308 13.81 -14.93 8.65
CA LEU A 308 13.07 -14.00 9.49
C LEU A 308 12.27 -13.00 8.66
N MET A 309 12.91 -12.34 7.68
CA MET A 309 12.34 -11.20 6.96
C MET A 309 11.34 -11.59 5.88
N ALA A 310 11.51 -12.74 5.22
CA ALA A 310 10.70 -13.12 4.06
C ALA A 310 9.18 -13.05 4.29
N PRO A 311 8.62 -13.58 5.40
CA PRO A 311 7.19 -13.46 5.68
C PRO A 311 6.68 -12.02 5.78
N TYR A 312 7.45 -11.12 6.40
CA TYR A 312 7.09 -9.70 6.53
C TYR A 312 7.18 -8.97 5.20
N ILE A 313 8.24 -9.22 4.43
CA ILE A 313 8.43 -8.61 3.10
C ILE A 313 7.28 -9.02 2.18
N ALA A 314 6.82 -10.28 2.23
CA ALA A 314 5.69 -10.72 1.42
C ALA A 314 4.37 -10.03 1.79
N VAL A 315 4.10 -9.84 3.08
CA VAL A 315 2.94 -9.09 3.55
C VAL A 315 3.00 -7.64 3.04
N ILE A 316 4.14 -6.96 3.20
CA ILE A 316 4.33 -5.58 2.73
C ILE A 316 4.18 -5.50 1.21
N ALA A 317 4.83 -6.41 0.47
CA ALA A 317 4.80 -6.44 -0.99
C ALA A 317 3.37 -6.53 -1.53
N LEU A 318 2.53 -7.35 -0.88
CA LEU A 318 1.15 -7.56 -1.27
C LEU A 318 0.29 -6.31 -1.11
N PHE A 319 0.57 -5.47 -0.11
CA PHE A 319 -0.11 -4.19 0.07
C PHE A 319 0.45 -3.09 -0.86
N THR A 320 1.72 -3.17 -1.24
CA THR A 320 2.31 -2.20 -2.16
C THR A 320 1.95 -2.44 -3.63
N ILE A 321 1.70 -3.69 -4.01
CA ILE A 321 1.39 -4.07 -5.40
C ILE A 321 -0.10 -4.38 -5.50
N THR A 322 -0.90 -3.31 -5.63
CA THR A 322 -2.37 -3.37 -5.68
C THR A 322 -2.91 -4.29 -6.77
N GLU A 323 -2.19 -4.42 -7.88
CA GLU A 323 -2.56 -5.25 -9.02
C GLU A 323 -2.62 -6.73 -8.66
N VAL A 324 -1.71 -7.23 -7.81
CA VAL A 324 -1.66 -8.64 -7.40
C VAL A 324 -2.80 -8.98 -6.44
N ALA A 325 -3.14 -8.04 -5.54
CA ALA A 325 -4.30 -8.18 -4.65
C ALA A 325 -5.63 -8.17 -5.45
N GLN A 326 -5.68 -7.46 -6.58
CA GLN A 326 -6.88 -7.35 -7.42
C GLN A 326 -7.14 -8.57 -8.32
N VAL A 327 -6.15 -9.44 -8.56
CA VAL A 327 -6.33 -10.65 -9.39
C VAL A 327 -7.41 -11.58 -8.81
N GLY A 328 -7.72 -11.46 -7.51
CA GLY A 328 -8.78 -12.23 -6.83
C GLY A 328 -8.51 -13.75 -6.79
N ASN A 329 -7.41 -14.21 -7.37
CA ASN A 329 -7.01 -15.62 -7.43
C ASN A 329 -6.07 -15.94 -6.26
N PRO A 330 -6.51 -16.75 -5.28
CA PRO A 330 -5.68 -17.09 -4.13
C PRO A 330 -4.36 -17.75 -4.51
N TRP A 331 -4.33 -18.56 -5.58
CA TRP A 331 -3.11 -19.24 -6.03
C TRP A 331 -2.07 -18.28 -6.59
N ALA A 332 -2.50 -17.24 -7.30
CA ALA A 332 -1.61 -16.21 -7.82
C ALA A 332 -0.94 -15.44 -6.67
N VAL A 333 -1.72 -15.11 -5.63
CA VAL A 333 -1.22 -14.47 -4.41
C VAL A 333 -0.20 -15.35 -3.69
N LEU A 334 -0.46 -16.66 -3.56
CA LEU A 334 0.46 -17.59 -2.92
C LEU A 334 1.75 -17.81 -3.72
N PHE A 335 1.62 -17.92 -5.03
CA PHE A 335 2.75 -18.03 -5.94
C PHE A 335 3.62 -16.78 -5.83
N PHE A 336 3.02 -15.59 -5.90
CA PHE A 336 3.71 -14.33 -5.70
C PHE A 336 4.46 -14.27 -4.37
N ALA A 337 3.78 -14.61 -3.25
CA ALA A 337 4.39 -14.63 -1.93
C ALA A 337 5.59 -15.60 -1.84
N TYR A 338 5.48 -16.78 -2.44
CA TYR A 338 6.59 -17.74 -2.56
C TYR A 338 7.80 -17.12 -3.29
N PHE A 339 7.58 -16.45 -4.42
CA PHE A 339 8.66 -15.80 -5.16
C PHE A 339 9.27 -14.61 -4.42
N VAL A 340 8.47 -13.82 -3.68
CA VAL A 340 9.00 -12.78 -2.79
C VAL A 340 9.92 -13.41 -1.74
N GLY A 341 9.54 -14.55 -1.18
CA GLY A 341 10.40 -15.34 -0.30
C GLY A 341 11.70 -15.79 -0.99
N LEU A 342 11.59 -16.32 -2.20
CA LEU A 342 12.74 -16.80 -3.00
C LEU A 342 13.74 -15.67 -3.30
N TYR A 343 13.25 -14.47 -3.62
CA TYR A 343 14.03 -13.29 -3.97
C TYR A 343 14.31 -12.33 -2.80
N THR A 344 14.09 -12.78 -1.57
CA THR A 344 14.27 -11.92 -0.38
C THR A 344 15.68 -11.33 -0.28
N LYS A 345 16.72 -12.04 -0.76
CA LYS A 345 18.10 -11.49 -0.79
C LYS A 345 18.21 -10.24 -1.67
N GLN A 346 17.63 -10.29 -2.87
CA GLN A 346 17.66 -9.19 -3.82
C GLN A 346 16.86 -8.00 -3.28
N ILE A 347 15.66 -8.28 -2.76
CA ILE A 347 14.78 -7.26 -2.17
C ILE A 347 15.48 -6.58 -1.00
N GLU A 348 16.15 -7.35 -0.13
CA GLU A 348 16.92 -6.81 0.98
C GLU A 348 18.06 -5.89 0.52
N GLY A 349 18.78 -6.26 -0.54
CA GLY A 349 19.81 -5.40 -1.14
C GLY A 349 19.22 -4.07 -1.64
N THR A 350 18.09 -4.11 -2.35
CA THR A 350 17.39 -2.90 -2.79
C THR A 350 16.90 -2.05 -1.61
N LEU A 351 16.35 -2.67 -0.56
CA LEU A 351 15.91 -1.97 0.65
C LEU A 351 17.09 -1.32 1.39
N GLU A 352 18.25 -1.97 1.41
CA GLU A 352 19.47 -1.41 2.00
C GLU A 352 19.95 -0.18 1.20
N GLU A 353 19.95 -0.26 -0.14
CA GLU A 353 20.30 0.87 -1.01
C GLU A 353 19.33 2.05 -0.84
N ILE A 354 18.03 1.77 -0.75
CA ILE A 354 17.01 2.79 -0.48
C ILE A 354 17.21 3.38 0.91
N GLY A 355 17.43 2.54 1.93
CA GLY A 355 17.68 2.96 3.30
C GLY A 355 18.90 3.88 3.40
N LYS A 356 19.97 3.58 2.67
CA LYS A 356 21.17 4.43 2.58
C LYS A 356 20.85 5.83 2.07
N LYS A 357 19.85 6.00 1.19
CA LYS A 357 19.44 7.33 0.70
C LYS A 357 18.81 8.19 1.81
N PHE A 358 18.15 7.57 2.79
CA PHE A 358 17.51 8.24 3.92
C PHE A 358 18.45 8.56 5.09
N LEU A 359 19.69 8.07 5.06
CA LEU A 359 20.70 8.41 6.07
C LEU A 359 21.19 9.86 5.89
N THR A 360 21.50 10.52 7.00
CA THR A 360 22.17 11.84 6.98
C THR A 360 23.59 11.71 6.40
N GLU A 361 24.15 12.79 5.85
CA GLU A 361 25.55 12.83 5.36
C GLU A 361 26.55 12.25 6.37
N LYS A 362 26.40 12.60 7.66
CA LYS A 362 27.24 12.05 8.73
C LYS A 362 27.13 10.53 8.87
N GLN A 363 25.91 9.99 8.84
CA GLN A 363 25.66 8.54 8.92
C GLN A 363 26.10 7.81 7.64
N LYS A 364 25.94 8.44 6.47
CA LYS A 364 26.46 7.93 5.21
C LYS A 364 27.98 7.84 5.28
N ASN A 365 28.65 8.87 5.78
CA ASN A 365 30.10 8.90 5.92
C ASN A 365 30.59 7.86 6.93
N GLU A 366 29.92 7.67 8.08
CA GLU A 366 30.28 6.62 9.04
C GLU A 366 30.09 5.19 8.47
N VAL A 367 29.04 4.96 7.68
CA VAL A 367 28.79 3.67 7.02
C VAL A 367 29.76 3.45 5.86
N MET A 368 30.01 4.46 5.04
CA MET A 368 30.92 4.41 3.89
C MET A 368 32.39 4.32 4.30
N GLU A 369 32.84 5.06 5.31
CA GLU A 369 34.21 4.99 5.84
C GLU A 369 34.49 3.60 6.45
N LYS A 370 33.48 3.00 7.08
CA LYS A 370 33.56 1.63 7.64
C LYS A 370 33.64 0.55 6.56
N ASP A 371 32.94 0.73 5.44
CA ASP A 371 32.97 -0.19 4.29
C ASP A 371 34.22 0.02 3.42
N MET A 372 34.62 1.27 3.16
CA MET A 372 35.80 1.63 2.34
C MET A 372 37.11 1.09 2.92
N LYS A 373 37.35 1.21 4.23
CA LYS A 373 38.57 0.67 4.88
C LYS A 373 38.68 -0.86 4.75
N THR A 374 37.55 -1.54 4.83
CA THR A 374 37.50 -3.00 4.64
C THR A 374 37.70 -3.37 3.16
N LEU A 375 37.18 -2.55 2.24
CA LEU A 375 37.35 -2.70 0.79
C LEU A 375 38.78 -2.43 0.33
N GLU A 376 39.50 -1.49 0.95
CA GLU A 376 40.88 -1.16 0.62
C GLU A 376 41.80 -2.37 0.77
N ILE A 377 41.78 -3.00 1.95
CA ILE A 377 42.55 -4.22 2.24
C ILE A 377 42.20 -5.30 1.20
N ILE A 378 40.91 -5.54 0.96
CA ILE A 378 40.43 -6.55 -0.01
C ILE A 378 40.95 -6.26 -1.44
N ARG A 379 40.85 -5.01 -1.90
CA ARG A 379 41.13 -4.60 -3.28
C ARG A 379 42.62 -4.50 -3.60
N TRP A 380 43.40 -3.94 -2.68
CA TRP A 380 44.82 -3.64 -2.91
C TRP A 380 45.75 -4.76 -2.48
N LEU A 381 45.41 -5.49 -1.41
CA LEU A 381 46.20 -6.64 -0.95
C LEU A 381 45.68 -7.98 -1.48
N GLY A 382 44.49 -7.99 -2.11
CA GLY A 382 43.89 -9.18 -2.71
C GLY A 382 43.41 -10.20 -1.66
N VAL A 383 43.00 -9.73 -0.49
CA VAL A 383 42.56 -10.58 0.63
C VAL A 383 41.07 -10.86 0.54
N SER A 384 40.63 -12.01 1.04
CA SER A 384 39.20 -12.31 1.09
C SER A 384 38.48 -11.43 2.11
N THR A 385 37.17 -11.21 1.93
CA THR A 385 36.34 -10.40 2.83
C THR A 385 36.38 -10.89 4.28
N GLY A 386 36.51 -12.20 4.48
CA GLY A 386 36.63 -12.78 5.82
C GLY A 386 37.94 -12.40 6.51
N ILE A 387 39.06 -12.41 5.80
CA ILE A 387 40.36 -12.08 6.38
C ILE A 387 40.47 -10.57 6.65
N ALA A 388 39.96 -9.73 5.74
CA ALA A 388 39.91 -8.28 5.97
C ALA A 388 39.08 -7.90 7.20
N ALA A 389 37.97 -8.60 7.45
CA ALA A 389 37.17 -8.39 8.66
C ALA A 389 37.93 -8.77 9.95
N ARG A 390 38.70 -9.87 9.94
CA ARG A 390 39.52 -10.28 11.09
C ARG A 390 40.66 -9.31 11.40
N LEU A 391 41.34 -8.82 10.36
CA LEU A 391 42.38 -7.81 10.50
C LEU A 391 41.82 -6.56 11.19
N LYS A 392 40.62 -6.13 10.77
CA LYS A 392 39.91 -5.01 11.38
C LYS A 392 39.52 -5.24 12.83
N ASP A 393 39.03 -6.44 13.16
CA ASP A 393 38.69 -6.81 14.53
C ASP A 393 39.93 -6.83 15.44
N ALA A 394 41.11 -7.10 14.88
CA ALA A 394 42.41 -6.98 15.56
C ALA A 394 42.96 -5.55 15.63
N GLY A 395 42.25 -4.56 15.10
CA GLY A 395 42.62 -3.15 15.12
C GLY A 395 43.32 -2.64 13.86
N ILE A 396 43.56 -3.50 12.86
CA ILE A 396 44.24 -3.17 11.60
C ILE A 396 43.20 -2.73 10.57
N LYS A 397 43.12 -1.44 10.26
CA LYS A 397 42.01 -0.89 9.46
C LYS A 397 42.37 -0.65 8.01
N ASP A 398 43.64 -0.39 7.72
CA ASP A 398 44.14 -0.05 6.40
C ASP A 398 45.55 -0.62 6.17
N ILE A 399 46.14 -0.28 5.02
CA ILE A 399 47.48 -0.71 4.64
C ILE A 399 48.54 -0.07 5.57
N ASP A 400 48.32 1.16 6.04
CA ASP A 400 49.25 1.89 6.88
C ASP A 400 49.37 1.23 8.26
N ASP A 401 48.24 0.84 8.85
CA ASP A 401 48.18 0.04 10.09
C ASP A 401 48.93 -1.29 9.94
N LEU A 402 48.77 -1.97 8.79
CA LEU A 402 49.43 -3.25 8.48
C LEU A 402 50.97 -3.14 8.46
N VAL A 403 51.49 -2.04 7.92
CA VAL A 403 52.93 -1.76 7.91
C VAL A 403 53.44 -1.42 9.31
N ALA A 404 52.63 -0.73 10.10
CA ALA A 404 52.97 -0.26 11.45
C ALA A 404 53.01 -1.37 12.52
N ILE A 405 52.50 -2.58 12.24
CA ILE A 405 52.48 -3.72 13.17
C ILE A 405 53.91 -4.02 13.68
N LYS A 406 54.16 -3.79 14.96
CA LYS A 406 55.47 -4.10 15.60
C LYS A 406 55.55 -5.53 16.10
N ASN A 407 54.46 -6.05 16.68
CA ASN A 407 54.40 -7.39 17.24
C ASN A 407 53.34 -8.23 16.50
N ILE A 408 53.77 -8.92 15.45
CA ILE A 408 52.87 -9.72 14.60
C ILE A 408 52.25 -10.86 15.42
N GLU A 409 52.96 -11.47 16.37
CA GLU A 409 52.45 -12.61 17.12
C GLU A 409 51.23 -12.26 17.97
N GLU A 410 51.28 -11.14 18.69
CA GLU A 410 50.19 -10.71 19.58
C GLU A 410 48.93 -10.28 18.79
N GLU A 411 49.10 -9.58 17.68
CA GLU A 411 47.95 -9.16 16.87
C GLU A 411 47.35 -10.33 16.08
N MET A 412 48.14 -11.34 15.73
CA MET A 412 47.66 -12.53 15.03
C MET A 412 46.93 -13.52 15.95
N GLU A 413 47.34 -13.59 17.22
CA GLU A 413 46.57 -14.30 18.24
C GLU A 413 45.19 -13.64 18.44
N LYS A 414 45.14 -12.30 18.43
CA LYS A 414 43.86 -11.55 18.49
C LYS A 414 43.02 -11.71 17.21
N ALA A 415 43.65 -11.75 16.03
CA ALA A 415 42.95 -11.83 14.75
C ALA A 415 42.50 -13.25 14.37
N GLY A 416 43.10 -14.30 14.95
CA GLY A 416 42.86 -15.69 14.53
C GLY A 416 43.25 -15.93 13.06
N ILE A 417 44.31 -15.27 12.59
CA ILE A 417 44.85 -15.41 11.23
C ILE A 417 46.20 -16.10 11.31
N ASP A 418 46.51 -16.93 10.32
CA ASP A 418 47.81 -17.56 10.20
C ASP A 418 48.94 -16.51 10.12
N LYS A 419 49.97 -16.69 10.95
CA LYS A 419 51.09 -15.75 11.10
C LYS A 419 51.85 -15.58 9.78
N ASP A 420 52.12 -16.67 9.07
CA ASP A 420 52.89 -16.64 7.83
C ASP A 420 52.10 -15.91 6.74
N TYR A 421 50.79 -16.08 6.72
CA TYR A 421 49.92 -15.33 5.81
C TYR A 421 49.97 -13.81 6.06
N VAL A 422 49.98 -13.36 7.32
CA VAL A 422 50.06 -11.92 7.62
C VAL A 422 51.45 -11.34 7.40
N ILE A 423 52.50 -12.12 7.56
CA ILE A 423 53.84 -11.71 7.12
C ILE A 423 53.84 -11.40 5.62
N VAL A 424 53.21 -12.24 4.79
CA VAL A 424 53.06 -12.01 3.35
C VAL A 424 52.23 -10.75 3.07
N LEU A 425 51.13 -10.53 3.81
CA LEU A 425 50.32 -9.32 3.67
C LEU A 425 51.08 -8.05 4.07
N LYS A 426 51.85 -8.10 5.16
CA LYS A 426 52.67 -6.99 5.62
C LYS A 426 53.78 -6.66 4.62
N GLU A 427 54.43 -7.66 4.03
CA GLU A 427 55.39 -7.43 2.94
C GLU A 427 54.74 -6.77 1.71
N LYS A 428 53.56 -7.24 1.31
CA LYS A 428 52.80 -6.60 0.21
C LYS A 428 52.43 -5.16 0.54
N ALA A 429 51.93 -4.91 1.75
CA ALA A 429 51.60 -3.58 2.26
C ALA A 429 52.83 -2.67 2.28
N LYS A 430 53.99 -3.19 2.72
CA LYS A 430 55.25 -2.45 2.75
C LYS A 430 55.71 -2.07 1.34
N LYS A 431 55.60 -2.98 0.36
CA LYS A 431 55.91 -2.66 -1.04
C LYS A 431 54.99 -1.56 -1.59
N LEU A 432 53.68 -1.61 -1.29
CA LEU A 432 52.74 -0.54 -1.63
C LEU A 432 53.15 0.80 -1.01
N TYR A 433 53.51 0.80 0.26
CA TYR A 433 53.97 1.98 0.98
C TYR A 433 55.29 2.54 0.42
N GLU A 434 56.26 1.69 0.09
CA GLU A 434 57.55 2.08 -0.53
C GLU A 434 57.36 2.67 -1.93
N MET A 435 56.33 2.24 -2.67
CA MET A 435 55.91 2.88 -3.93
C MET A 435 55.27 4.26 -3.71
N GLY A 436 54.92 4.59 -2.46
CA GLY A 436 54.18 5.79 -2.11
C GLY A 436 52.68 5.64 -2.33
N ILE A 437 52.13 4.42 -2.32
CA ILE A 437 50.69 4.15 -2.31
C ILE A 437 50.27 4.01 -0.85
N THR A 438 49.91 5.13 -0.23
CA THR A 438 49.37 5.23 1.13
C THR A 438 47.85 5.30 1.12
N HIS A 439 47.18 5.18 2.27
CA HIS A 439 45.73 5.30 2.37
C HIS A 439 45.20 6.58 1.68
N GLN A 440 45.82 7.73 1.95
CA GLN A 440 45.45 9.02 1.33
C GLN A 440 45.53 9.01 -0.19
N LYS A 441 46.52 8.32 -0.76
CA LYS A 441 46.70 8.26 -2.22
C LYS A 441 45.82 7.20 -2.86
N ILE A 442 45.42 6.17 -2.14
CA ILE A 442 44.42 5.21 -2.62
C ILE A 442 43.09 5.90 -2.87
N THR A 443 42.63 6.77 -1.96
CA THR A 443 41.38 7.53 -2.16
C THR A 443 41.44 8.37 -3.43
N ILE A 444 42.60 8.98 -3.72
CA ILE A 444 42.82 9.79 -4.93
C ILE A 444 42.89 8.92 -6.20
N LEU A 445 43.43 7.70 -6.12
CA LEU A 445 43.47 6.74 -7.23
C LEU A 445 42.07 6.19 -7.55
N GLU A 446 41.22 6.01 -6.54
CA GLU A 446 39.82 5.61 -6.73
C GLU A 446 39.01 6.69 -7.48
N ASP A 447 39.29 7.98 -7.24
CA ASP A 447 38.70 9.10 -7.98
C ASP A 447 39.10 9.11 -9.49
N GLU A 448 40.20 8.43 -9.85
CA GLU A 448 40.68 8.24 -11.23
C GLU A 448 40.23 6.89 -11.83
N GLU A 449 39.23 6.26 -11.23
CA GLU A 449 38.67 4.95 -11.59
C GLU A 449 39.64 3.76 -11.38
N ILE A 450 40.71 3.94 -10.61
CA ILE A 450 41.68 2.87 -10.29
C ILE A 450 41.33 2.29 -8.92
N ASN A 451 40.45 1.30 -8.93
CA ASN A 451 39.85 0.75 -7.73
C ASN A 451 40.63 -0.43 -7.12
N SER A 452 41.64 -0.95 -7.81
CA SER A 452 42.39 -2.11 -7.37
C SER A 452 43.77 -2.18 -8.00
N MET A 453 44.63 -3.04 -7.44
CA MET A 453 45.93 -3.34 -8.04
C MET A 453 45.79 -3.92 -9.46
N ARG A 454 44.72 -4.67 -9.72
CA ARG A 454 44.44 -5.22 -11.05
C ARG A 454 44.14 -4.10 -12.05
N ASP A 455 43.33 -3.12 -11.65
CA ASP A 455 43.00 -1.97 -12.52
C ASP A 455 44.27 -1.18 -12.83
N LEU A 456 45.10 -0.96 -11.81
CA LEU A 456 46.39 -0.29 -11.98
C LEU A 456 47.26 -1.05 -12.99
N ILE A 457 47.41 -2.37 -12.88
CA ILE A 457 48.17 -3.19 -13.85
C ILE A 457 47.63 -3.07 -15.29
N GLN A 458 46.32 -2.90 -15.46
CA GLN A 458 45.65 -2.83 -16.77
C GLN A 458 45.73 -1.45 -17.44
N THR A 459 46.03 -0.37 -16.71
CA THR A 459 46.04 1.00 -17.27
C THR A 459 47.14 1.27 -18.31
N GLY A 460 48.12 0.38 -18.48
CA GLY A 460 49.21 0.51 -19.47
C GLY A 460 50.35 1.44 -19.04
N GLU A 461 51.56 1.22 -19.59
CA GLU A 461 52.81 1.90 -19.15
C GLU A 461 52.77 3.43 -19.25
N GLU A 462 52.08 3.96 -20.27
CA GLU A 462 51.92 5.40 -20.47
C GLU A 462 51.08 6.02 -19.34
N ARG A 463 49.99 5.34 -18.95
CA ARG A 463 49.13 5.80 -17.85
C ARG A 463 49.81 5.59 -16.49
N HIS A 464 50.62 4.54 -16.31
CA HIS A 464 51.46 4.37 -15.12
C HIS A 464 52.40 5.56 -14.92
N SER A 465 53.02 6.04 -16.00
CA SER A 465 53.90 7.20 -15.96
C SER A 465 53.17 8.48 -15.55
N GLN A 466 51.97 8.70 -16.12
CA GLN A 466 51.13 9.86 -15.79
C GLN A 466 50.67 9.84 -14.33
N ILE A 467 50.24 8.68 -13.83
CA ILE A 467 49.84 8.50 -12.42
C ILE A 467 51.03 8.73 -11.49
N ALA A 468 52.20 8.17 -11.84
CA ALA A 468 53.40 8.28 -11.03
C ALA A 468 53.85 9.73 -10.87
N GLU A 469 53.86 10.49 -11.97
CA GLU A 469 54.20 11.90 -11.98
C GLU A 469 53.15 12.76 -11.25
N LYS A 470 51.86 12.55 -11.57
CA LYS A 470 50.75 13.35 -11.01
C LYS A 470 50.63 13.19 -9.49
N TYR A 471 50.90 12.00 -8.96
CA TYR A 471 50.68 11.69 -7.53
C TYR A 471 51.97 11.46 -6.74
N GLY A 472 53.14 11.73 -7.33
CA GLY A 472 54.43 11.53 -6.69
C GLY A 472 54.60 10.10 -6.18
N ILE A 473 54.20 9.12 -6.98
CA ILE A 473 54.42 7.68 -6.75
C ILE A 473 55.75 7.34 -7.44
N ASN A 474 56.58 6.51 -6.82
CA ASN A 474 57.87 6.15 -7.40
C ASN A 474 57.66 5.28 -8.66
N LYS A 475 57.83 5.89 -9.84
CA LYS A 475 57.63 5.25 -11.14
C LYS A 475 58.40 3.93 -11.28
N THR A 476 59.69 3.92 -10.94
CA THR A 476 60.54 2.74 -11.09
C THR A 476 60.10 1.60 -10.16
N MET A 477 59.68 1.91 -8.93
CA MET A 477 59.14 0.88 -8.04
C MET A 477 57.78 0.38 -8.49
N LEU A 478 56.91 1.27 -9.00
CA LEU A 478 55.60 0.92 -9.54
C LEU A 478 55.72 -0.06 -10.72
N GLU A 479 56.59 0.24 -11.69
CA GLU A 479 56.84 -0.62 -12.85
C GLU A 479 57.44 -1.97 -12.44
N ASN A 480 58.40 -1.98 -11.51
CA ASN A 480 58.99 -3.23 -11.00
C ASN A 480 57.96 -4.10 -10.26
N PHE A 481 57.08 -3.49 -9.48
CA PHE A 481 56.04 -4.21 -8.74
C PHE A 481 54.97 -4.77 -9.69
N ILE A 482 54.53 -3.99 -10.68
CA ILE A 482 53.61 -4.45 -11.73
C ILE A 482 54.21 -5.64 -12.48
N ASN A 483 55.49 -5.58 -12.84
CA ASN A 483 56.19 -6.67 -13.53
C ASN A 483 56.40 -7.92 -12.67
N GLN A 484 56.50 -7.78 -11.33
CA GLN A 484 56.53 -8.91 -10.40
C GLN A 484 55.15 -9.54 -10.14
N THR A 485 54.08 -8.78 -10.39
CA THR A 485 52.69 -9.18 -10.10
C THR A 485 51.99 -9.76 -11.33
N LYS A 486 52.44 -9.40 -12.54
CA LYS A 486 52.11 -10.09 -13.80
C LYS A 486 52.73 -11.48 -13.81
#